data_AF-A0A4U2AFM7-F1
#
_entry.id   AF-A0A4U2AFM7-F1
#
_cell.length_a   1.000
_cell.length_b   1.000
_cell.length_c   1.000
_cell.angle_alpha   90.00
_cell.angle_beta   90.00
_cell.angle_gamma   90.00
#
_symmetry.space_group_name_H-M   'P 1'
#
loop_
_entity.id
_entity.type
_entity.pdbx_description
1 polymer ?
#
loop_
_entity_poly.entity_id
_entity_poly.type
_entity_poly.pdbx_seq_one_letter_code
_entity_poly.pdbx_strand_id
1 'polypeptide(L)'
;MNNKNKRTNQKGFTLIELMIVVAVIGVLSAIAIPQYQKYVAKAEVASALATATGVKTNVEAYSVENGSFPDGSTSGQTEDALGVPSSIPSGTIAFAKGSSAGVGTITFTFASAGVSTLLVNKKFALSRAQDGGWECKGTAATPVTDDLLPKNCK
;
A
#
# COMPACT_ATOMS: atom_id res chain seq x y z
N MET A 1 -0.74 -56.82 43.03
CA MET A 1 -0.47 -55.36 42.94
C MET A 1 -1.68 -54.72 42.27
N ASN A 2 -2.57 -54.09 43.03
CA ASN A 2 -3.85 -53.59 42.52
C ASN A 2 -3.71 -52.10 42.14
N ASN A 3 -3.57 -51.81 40.84
CA ASN A 3 -3.38 -50.45 40.35
C ASN A 3 -4.75 -49.73 40.24
N LYS A 4 -5.10 -48.91 41.24
CA LYS A 4 -6.30 -48.04 41.21
C LYS A 4 -6.07 -46.90 40.22
N ASN A 5 -6.49 -47.08 38.98
CA ASN A 5 -6.59 -45.99 38.00
C ASN A 5 -7.65 -44.98 38.47
N LYS A 6 -7.18 -43.84 38.99
CA LYS A 6 -7.99 -42.70 39.41
C LYS A 6 -8.54 -42.04 38.14
N ARG A 7 -9.78 -42.34 37.75
CA ARG A 7 -10.47 -41.62 36.66
C ARG A 7 -10.62 -40.16 37.08
N THR A 8 -9.82 -39.28 36.50
CA THR A 8 -9.97 -37.84 36.65
C THR A 8 -11.27 -37.43 35.96
N ASN A 9 -12.21 -36.82 36.68
CA ASN A 9 -13.43 -36.24 36.11
C ASN A 9 -13.04 -35.10 35.16
N GLN A 10 -12.83 -35.41 33.88
CA GLN A 10 -12.74 -34.39 32.84
C GLN A 10 -14.11 -33.75 32.69
N LYS A 11 -14.24 -32.50 33.14
CA LYS A 11 -15.41 -31.67 32.86
C LYS A 11 -15.27 -31.18 31.41
N GLY A 12 -16.16 -31.62 30.54
CA GLY A 12 -16.28 -31.09 29.18
C GLY A 12 -16.96 -29.73 29.18
N PHE A 13 -16.79 -28.99 28.08
CA PHE A 13 -17.52 -27.75 27.80
C PHE A 13 -18.96 -28.08 27.38
N THR A 14 -19.93 -27.30 27.84
CA THR A 14 -21.33 -27.49 27.41
C THR A 14 -21.55 -26.89 26.02
N LEU A 15 -22.52 -27.45 25.27
CA LEU A 15 -22.90 -26.90 23.96
C LEU A 15 -23.43 -25.47 24.07
N ILE A 16 -24.13 -25.14 25.15
CA ILE A 16 -24.66 -23.78 25.35
C ILE A 16 -23.54 -22.77 25.64
N GLU A 17 -22.52 -23.14 26.42
CA GLU A 17 -21.35 -22.28 26.63
C GLU A 17 -20.63 -22.02 25.31
N LEU A 18 -20.47 -23.05 24.47
CA LEU A 18 -19.81 -22.89 23.17
C LEU A 18 -20.63 -22.00 22.21
N MET A 19 -21.96 -22.14 22.21
CA MET A 19 -22.84 -21.27 21.40
C MET A 19 -22.74 -19.80 21.79
N ILE A 20 -22.72 -19.50 23.10
CA ILE A 20 -22.59 -18.11 23.58
C ILE A 20 -21.23 -17.54 23.19
N VAL A 21 -20.15 -18.32 23.33
CA VAL A 21 -18.79 -17.88 22.97
C VAL A 21 -18.71 -17.55 21.47
N VAL A 22 -19.27 -18.40 20.60
CA VAL A 22 -19.29 -18.15 19.15
C VAL A 22 -20.11 -16.91 18.82
N ALA A 23 -21.24 -16.69 19.49
CA ALA A 23 -22.06 -15.49 19.29
C ALA A 23 -21.28 -14.20 19.63
N VAL A 24 -20.58 -14.18 20.77
CA VAL A 24 -19.77 -13.02 21.19
C VAL A 24 -18.60 -12.77 20.22
N ILE A 25 -17.87 -13.83 19.84
CA ILE A 25 -16.76 -13.73 18.87
C ILE A 25 -17.29 -13.24 17.51
N GLY A 26 -18.48 -13.67 17.10
CA GLY A 26 -19.12 -13.23 15.85
C GLY A 26 -19.36 -11.73 15.82
N VAL A 27 -19.92 -11.16 16.90
CA VAL A 27 -20.15 -9.71 17.01
C VAL A 27 -18.84 -8.92 17.01
N LEU A 28 -17.84 -9.37 17.77
CA LEU A 28 -16.53 -8.69 17.81
C LEU A 28 -15.82 -8.73 16.46
N SER A 29 -15.86 -9.88 15.78
CA SER A 29 -15.21 -10.09 14.48
C SER A 29 -15.79 -9.20 13.39
N ALA A 30 -17.11 -8.95 13.41
CA ALA A 30 -17.78 -8.08 12.44
C ALA A 30 -17.23 -6.64 12.45
N ILE A 31 -16.75 -6.14 13.59
CA ILE A 31 -16.15 -4.80 13.73
C ILE A 31 -14.64 -4.87 13.52
N ALA A 32 -13.98 -5.88 14.09
CA ALA A 32 -12.54 -5.99 14.09
C ALA A 32 -11.95 -6.28 12.71
N ILE A 33 -12.59 -7.13 11.90
CA ILE A 33 -12.06 -7.56 10.60
C ILE A 33 -11.95 -6.37 9.61
N PRO A 34 -13.01 -5.55 9.39
CA PRO A 34 -12.88 -4.40 8.50
C PRO A 34 -11.84 -3.37 8.97
N GLN A 35 -11.72 -3.16 10.29
CA GLN A 35 -10.72 -2.25 10.85
C GLN A 35 -9.30 -2.76 10.62
N TYR A 36 -9.07 -4.06 10.84
CA TYR A 36 -7.78 -4.69 10.58
C TYR A 36 -7.40 -4.62 9.10
N GLN A 37 -8.35 -4.89 8.18
CA GLN A 37 -8.13 -4.76 6.73
C GLN A 37 -7.70 -3.34 6.33
N LYS A 38 -8.35 -2.31 6.90
CA LYS A 38 -7.95 -0.91 6.69
C LYS A 38 -6.58 -0.58 7.27
N TYR A 39 -6.22 -1.14 8.42
CA TYR A 39 -4.91 -0.94 9.02
C TYR A 39 -3.80 -1.52 8.14
N VAL A 40 -3.98 -2.76 7.65
CA VAL A 40 -3.03 -3.40 6.71
C VAL A 40 -2.92 -2.58 5.42
N ALA A 41 -4.06 -2.16 4.85
CA ALA A 41 -4.05 -1.31 3.65
C ALA A 41 -3.26 0.00 3.87
N LYS A 42 -3.45 0.68 5.00
CA LYS A 42 -2.69 1.90 5.32
C LYS A 42 -1.19 1.65 5.44
N ALA A 43 -0.79 0.51 6.02
CA ALA A 43 0.61 0.13 6.13
C ALA A 43 1.22 -0.14 4.74
N GLU A 44 0.51 -0.84 3.86
CA GLU A 44 0.92 -1.07 2.48
C GLU A 44 1.05 0.25 1.69
N VAL A 45 0.11 1.19 1.85
CA VAL A 45 0.19 2.53 1.25
C VAL A 45 1.39 3.32 1.77
N ALA A 46 1.64 3.30 3.08
CA ALA A 46 2.80 3.97 3.65
C ALA A 46 4.11 3.39 3.11
N SER A 47 4.21 2.06 3.00
CA SER A 47 5.38 1.39 2.41
C SER A 47 5.56 1.75 0.94
N ALA A 48 4.49 1.71 0.14
CA ALA A 48 4.53 2.07 -1.27
C ALA A 48 4.94 3.54 -1.46
N LEU A 49 4.42 4.44 -0.62
CA LEU A 49 4.78 5.86 -0.62
C LEU A 49 6.27 6.07 -0.28
N ALA A 50 6.81 5.30 0.67
CA ALA A 50 8.24 5.35 0.98
C ALA A 50 9.09 4.92 -0.22
N THR A 51 8.71 3.82 -0.89
CA THR A 51 9.39 3.35 -2.11
C THR A 51 9.32 4.41 -3.23
N ALA A 52 8.14 4.97 -3.49
CA ALA A 52 7.96 6.00 -4.51
C ALA A 52 8.68 7.32 -4.18
N THR A 53 8.77 7.67 -2.89
CA THR A 53 9.52 8.86 -2.44
C THR A 53 11.03 8.66 -2.55
N GLY A 54 11.52 7.43 -2.40
CA GLY A 54 12.94 7.10 -2.52
C GLY A 54 13.55 7.43 -3.89
N VAL A 55 12.74 7.38 -4.96
CA VAL A 55 13.21 7.70 -6.32
C VAL A 55 13.10 9.19 -6.67
N LYS A 56 12.47 10.02 -5.84
CA LYS A 56 12.29 11.46 -6.11
C LYS A 56 13.61 12.18 -6.34
N THR A 57 14.63 11.90 -5.52
CA THR A 57 15.92 12.58 -5.62
C THR A 57 16.58 12.35 -6.98
N ASN A 58 16.49 11.12 -7.51
CA ASN A 58 17.05 10.78 -8.82
C ASN A 58 16.26 11.47 -9.94
N VAL A 59 14.93 11.51 -9.82
CA VAL A 59 14.04 12.22 -10.76
C VAL A 59 14.30 13.73 -10.76
N GLU A 60 14.55 14.33 -9.59
CA GLU A 60 14.94 15.74 -9.46
C GLU A 60 16.29 16.01 -10.11
N ALA A 61 17.30 15.19 -9.82
CA ALA A 61 18.62 15.33 -10.43
C ALA A 61 18.53 15.26 -11.96
N TYR A 62 17.80 14.27 -12.48
CA TYR A 62 17.53 14.16 -13.92
C TYR A 62 16.87 15.43 -14.47
N SER A 63 15.84 15.94 -13.78
CA SER A 63 15.08 17.10 -14.24
C SER A 63 15.91 18.38 -14.29
N VAL A 64 16.84 18.55 -13.34
CA VAL A 64 17.76 19.68 -13.31
C VAL A 64 18.82 19.58 -14.42
N GLU A 65 19.38 18.39 -14.65
CA GLU A 65 20.43 18.17 -15.65
C GLU A 65 19.90 18.29 -17.09
N ASN A 66 18.69 17.78 -17.34
CA ASN A 66 18.13 17.65 -18.69
C ASN A 66 17.07 18.72 -19.01
N GLY A 67 16.63 19.49 -18.02
CA GLY A 67 15.58 20.50 -18.18
C GLY A 67 14.19 19.92 -18.48
N SER A 68 13.98 18.61 -18.27
CA SER A 68 12.72 17.92 -18.54
C SER A 68 12.43 16.86 -17.48
N PHE A 69 11.15 16.63 -17.19
CA PHE A 69 10.76 15.52 -16.31
C PHE A 69 10.89 14.19 -17.06
N PRO A 70 11.36 13.10 -16.43
CA PRO A 70 11.53 11.83 -17.10
C PRO A 70 10.17 11.25 -17.53
N ASP A 71 10.13 10.70 -18.74
CA ASP A 71 8.91 10.10 -19.30
C ASP A 71 8.90 8.57 -19.37
N GLY A 72 9.94 7.92 -18.82
CA GLY A 72 10.05 6.46 -18.80
C GLY A 72 10.37 5.81 -20.15
N SER A 73 10.51 6.58 -21.24
CA SER A 73 10.49 6.01 -22.60
C SER A 73 11.85 5.78 -23.26
N THR A 74 12.91 6.47 -22.80
CA THR A 74 14.24 6.44 -23.43
C THR A 74 15.35 6.15 -22.42
N SER A 75 16.53 5.77 -22.92
CA SER A 75 17.72 5.51 -22.09
C SER A 75 18.03 6.69 -21.18
N GLY A 76 18.22 6.42 -19.88
CA GLY A 76 18.43 7.44 -18.84
C GLY A 76 17.15 8.00 -18.21
N GLN A 77 15.97 7.69 -18.75
CA GLN A 77 14.67 8.10 -18.20
C GLN A 77 13.84 6.93 -17.68
N THR A 78 14.28 5.69 -17.90
CA THR A 78 13.56 4.49 -17.47
C THR A 78 13.54 4.37 -15.95
N GLU A 79 12.56 3.62 -15.45
CA GLU A 79 12.39 3.27 -14.05
C GLU A 79 13.70 2.72 -13.45
N ASP A 80 14.31 1.75 -14.14
CA ASP A 80 15.58 1.15 -13.73
C ASP A 80 16.74 2.16 -13.70
N ALA A 81 16.85 3.01 -14.74
CA ALA A 81 17.89 4.03 -14.82
C ALA A 81 17.79 5.09 -13.70
N LEU A 82 16.58 5.33 -13.20
CA LEU A 82 16.32 6.28 -12.12
C LEU A 82 16.19 5.59 -10.74
N GLY A 83 16.60 4.33 -10.64
CA GLY A 83 16.76 3.63 -9.36
C GLY A 83 15.47 3.03 -8.79
N VAL A 84 14.43 2.84 -9.62
CA VAL A 84 13.29 2.01 -9.24
C VAL A 84 13.76 0.55 -9.16
N PRO A 85 13.51 -0.17 -8.04
CA PRO A 85 13.84 -1.58 -7.95
C PRO A 85 13.15 -2.40 -9.06
N SER A 86 13.88 -3.35 -9.63
CA SER A 86 13.37 -4.23 -10.69
C SER A 86 12.18 -5.10 -10.28
N SER A 87 11.95 -5.25 -8.97
CA SER A 87 10.77 -5.92 -8.43
C SER A 87 10.27 -5.21 -7.17
N ILE A 88 8.98 -4.87 -7.18
CA ILE A 88 8.26 -4.37 -6.01
C ILE A 88 7.04 -5.28 -5.85
N PRO A 89 7.01 -6.19 -4.86
CA PRO A 89 5.92 -7.16 -4.73
C PRO A 89 4.52 -6.53 -4.62
N SER A 90 4.45 -5.32 -4.07
CA SER A 90 3.19 -4.59 -3.87
C SER A 90 2.71 -3.83 -5.10
N GLY A 91 3.50 -3.69 -6.17
CA GLY A 91 3.10 -2.89 -7.32
C GLY A 91 4.20 -2.47 -8.27
N THR A 92 3.97 -1.40 -9.02
CA THR A 92 4.92 -0.82 -9.96
C THR A 92 4.96 0.70 -9.83
N ILE A 93 6.09 1.27 -10.23
CA ILE A 93 6.26 2.72 -10.37
C ILE A 93 6.35 3.02 -11.87
N ALA A 94 5.75 4.13 -12.29
CA ALA A 94 5.90 4.66 -13.63
C ALA A 94 6.05 6.18 -13.59
N PHE A 95 6.82 6.72 -14.54
CA PHE A 95 6.99 8.16 -14.71
C PHE A 95 6.15 8.68 -15.87
N ALA A 96 5.60 9.87 -15.71
CA ALA A 96 4.92 10.56 -16.80
C ALA A 96 5.30 12.05 -16.79
N LYS A 97 5.82 12.54 -17.90
CA LYS A 97 6.03 13.98 -18.09
C LYS A 97 4.71 14.73 -18.17
N GLY A 98 4.69 15.92 -17.58
CA GLY A 98 3.60 16.88 -17.70
C GLY A 98 3.75 17.76 -18.94
N SER A 99 2.83 18.72 -19.09
CA SER A 99 2.78 19.62 -20.25
C SER A 99 3.85 20.72 -20.24
N SER A 100 4.63 20.85 -19.17
CA SER A 100 5.67 21.87 -19.02
C SER A 100 6.98 21.25 -18.56
N ALA A 101 8.10 21.89 -18.89
CA ALA A 101 9.43 21.47 -18.49
C ALA A 101 9.52 21.28 -16.96
N GLY A 102 10.07 20.14 -16.53
CA GLY A 102 10.20 19.79 -15.10
C GLY A 102 8.89 19.48 -14.37
N VAL A 103 7.72 19.55 -15.02
CA VAL A 103 6.45 19.11 -14.43
C VAL A 103 6.21 17.66 -14.79
N GLY A 104 5.73 16.85 -13.84
CA GLY A 104 5.40 15.46 -14.12
C GLY A 104 4.93 14.70 -12.89
N THR A 105 4.72 13.40 -13.07
CA THR A 105 4.17 12.54 -12.02
C THR A 105 4.98 11.24 -11.88
N ILE A 106 5.16 10.82 -10.63
CA ILE A 106 5.58 9.48 -10.27
C ILE A 106 4.34 8.75 -9.79
N THR A 107 3.88 7.76 -10.55
CA THR A 107 2.66 7.00 -10.21
C THR A 107 3.04 5.66 -9.64
N PHE A 108 2.53 5.34 -8.45
CA PHE A 108 2.56 3.99 -7.90
C PHE A 108 1.24 3.29 -8.22
N THR A 109 1.33 2.10 -8.81
CA THR A 109 0.17 1.23 -9.09
C THR A 109 0.28 -0.03 -8.25
N PHE A 110 -0.70 -0.28 -7.39
CA PHE A 110 -0.76 -1.52 -6.62
C PHE A 110 -1.02 -2.73 -7.51
N ALA A 111 -0.40 -3.84 -7.15
CA ALA A 111 -0.53 -5.11 -7.86
C ALA A 111 -2.00 -5.61 -7.91
N SER A 112 -2.28 -6.49 -8.87
CA SER A 112 -3.59 -7.11 -9.02
C SER A 112 -3.87 -8.22 -7.99
N ALA A 113 -2.83 -8.69 -7.29
CA ALA A 113 -2.89 -9.71 -6.25
C ALA A 113 -1.72 -9.52 -5.27
N GLY A 114 -1.76 -10.20 -4.12
CA GLY A 114 -0.69 -10.13 -3.11
C GLY A 114 -0.68 -8.84 -2.28
N VAL A 115 -1.71 -8.01 -2.43
CA VAL A 115 -1.94 -6.77 -1.68
C VAL A 115 -3.33 -6.81 -1.04
N SER A 116 -3.59 -5.88 -0.12
CA SER A 116 -4.91 -5.69 0.47
C SER A 116 -5.99 -5.55 -0.61
N THR A 117 -7.14 -6.20 -0.40
CA THR A 117 -8.29 -6.15 -1.31
C THR A 117 -8.81 -4.73 -1.54
N LEU A 118 -8.53 -3.80 -0.62
CA LEU A 118 -8.87 -2.39 -0.73
C LEU A 118 -7.96 -1.62 -1.70
N LEU A 119 -6.81 -2.19 -2.08
CA LEU A 119 -5.76 -1.54 -2.87
C LEU A 119 -5.56 -2.16 -4.26
N VAL A 120 -6.17 -3.32 -4.56
CA VAL A 120 -6.02 -4.01 -5.84
C VAL A 120 -6.26 -3.05 -7.02
N ASN A 121 -5.25 -2.91 -7.88
CA ASN A 121 -5.24 -2.01 -9.05
C ASN A 121 -5.48 -0.52 -8.73
N LYS A 122 -5.37 -0.11 -7.46
CA LYS A 122 -5.47 1.28 -7.05
C LYS A 122 -4.15 2.01 -7.24
N LYS A 123 -4.23 3.34 -7.28
CA LYS A 123 -3.10 4.20 -7.64
C LYS A 123 -3.05 5.47 -6.80
N PHE A 124 -1.84 5.92 -6.53
CA PHE A 124 -1.55 7.28 -6.05
C PHE A 124 -0.37 7.84 -6.85
N ALA A 125 -0.27 9.16 -6.91
CA ALA A 125 0.78 9.86 -7.63
C ALA A 125 1.45 10.92 -6.76
N LEU A 126 2.76 11.05 -6.97
CA LEU A 126 3.56 12.18 -6.53
C LEU A 126 3.68 13.12 -7.73
N SER A 127 3.05 14.29 -7.65
CA SER A 127 3.05 15.29 -8.71
C SER A 127 4.08 16.37 -8.39
N ARG A 128 4.97 16.65 -9.33
CA ARG A 128 5.92 17.76 -9.26
C ARG A 128 5.33 18.96 -9.99
N ALA A 129 5.15 20.07 -9.27
CA ALA A 129 4.70 21.33 -9.82
C ALA A 129 5.86 22.13 -10.42
N GLN A 130 5.54 23.21 -11.14
CA GLN A 130 6.52 24.02 -11.86
C GLN A 130 7.48 24.78 -10.93
N ASP A 131 7.03 25.08 -9.72
CA ASP A 131 7.83 25.67 -8.64
C ASP A 131 8.77 24.66 -7.97
N GLY A 132 8.77 23.40 -8.40
CA GLY A 132 9.51 22.30 -7.78
C GLY A 132 8.83 21.71 -6.54
N GLY A 133 7.63 22.19 -6.21
CA GLY A 133 6.82 21.64 -5.13
C GLY A 133 6.34 20.23 -5.45
N TRP A 134 6.26 19.38 -4.42
CA TRP A 134 5.73 18.03 -4.53
C TRP A 134 4.41 17.90 -3.80
N GLU A 135 3.42 17.36 -4.49
CA GLU A 135 2.13 17.00 -3.92
C GLU A 135 1.89 15.50 -4.08
N CYS A 136 1.24 14.87 -3.11
CA CYS A 136 0.89 13.45 -3.16
C CYS A 136 -0.62 13.29 -3.04
N LYS A 137 -1.25 12.64 -4.03
CA LYS A 137 -2.71 12.44 -4.11
C LYS A 137 -3.08 11.11 -4.78
N GLY A 138 -4.29 10.62 -4.53
CA GLY A 138 -4.89 9.55 -5.33
C GLY A 138 -5.07 9.98 -6.80
N THR A 139 -4.92 9.06 -7.76
CA THR A 139 -5.05 9.39 -9.19
C THR A 139 -6.49 9.27 -9.71
N ALA A 140 -6.88 10.07 -10.70
CA ALA A 140 -8.24 10.06 -11.25
C ALA A 140 -8.70 8.67 -11.78
N ALA A 141 -7.77 7.87 -12.32
CA ALA A 141 -8.03 6.48 -12.66
C ALA A 141 -7.72 5.59 -11.45
N THR A 142 -8.76 4.95 -10.89
CA THR A 142 -8.68 4.01 -9.74
C THR A 142 -7.89 4.54 -8.53
N PRO A 143 -8.30 5.67 -7.91
CA PRO A 143 -7.57 6.24 -6.78
C PRO A 143 -7.55 5.30 -5.58
N VAL A 144 -6.41 5.24 -4.89
CA VAL A 144 -6.40 4.92 -3.45
C VAL A 144 -7.26 5.97 -2.77
N THR A 145 -8.21 5.53 -1.95
CA THR A 145 -9.15 6.42 -1.28
C THR A 145 -8.47 7.26 -0.20
N ASP A 146 -8.94 8.49 -0.02
CA ASP A 146 -8.35 9.43 0.94
C ASP A 146 -8.34 8.89 2.37
N ASP A 147 -9.22 7.98 2.76
CA ASP A 147 -9.20 7.38 4.10
C ASP A 147 -7.97 6.47 4.32
N LEU A 148 -7.39 5.93 3.25
CA LEU A 148 -6.22 5.05 3.26
C LEU A 148 -4.89 5.78 3.02
N LEU A 149 -4.92 6.97 2.43
CA LEU A 149 -3.71 7.77 2.22
C LEU A 149 -3.14 8.29 3.56
N PRO A 150 -1.80 8.38 3.70
CA PRO A 150 -1.15 9.11 4.78
C PRO A 150 -1.53 10.59 4.78
N LYS A 151 -1.44 11.27 5.94
CA LYS A 151 -1.84 12.69 6.07
C LYS A 151 -1.06 13.64 5.16
N ASN A 152 0.20 13.32 4.85
CA ASN A 152 1.06 14.07 3.93
C ASN A 152 0.81 13.74 2.45
N CYS A 153 -0.21 12.93 2.16
CA CYS A 153 -0.61 12.51 0.81
C CYS A 153 -2.12 12.67 0.62
N LYS A 154 -2.68 13.77 1.13
CA LYS A 154 -4.09 14.18 0.98
C LYS A 154 -4.14 15.65 0.64
#